data_AF-A0A2E6H251-F1
#
_entry.id   AF-A0A2E6H251-F1
#
_cell.length_a   1.000
_cell.length_b   1.000
_cell.length_c   1.000
_cell.angle_alpha   90.00
_cell.angle_beta   90.00
_cell.angle_gamma   90.00
#
_symmetry.space_group_name_H-M   'P 1'
#
loop_
_entity.id
_entity.type
_entity.pdbx_description
1 polymer ?
#
loop_
_entity_poly.entity_id
_entity_poly.type
_entity_poly.pdbx_seq_one_letter_code
_entity_poly.pdbx_strand_id
1 'polypeptide(L)' 'MKIPTGNKSWLKIMGLALSLPSLIFFLGWLMHHSVSKGYVSKPVGLILFLAVIFNTFYLMVRYAIKKKN' A
#
# COMPACT_ATOMS: atom_id res chain seq x y z
N MET A 1 26.61 0.43 -5.19
CA MET A 1 25.60 1.05 -4.29
C MET A 1 26.16 0.99 -2.87
N LYS A 2 26.64 2.12 -2.33
CA LYS A 2 27.34 2.13 -1.03
C LYS A 2 26.28 2.16 0.08
N ILE A 3 26.09 1.03 0.75
CA ILE A 3 25.11 0.87 1.83
C ILE A 3 25.59 1.77 2.98
N PRO A 4 24.83 2.80 3.41
CA PRO A 4 25.32 3.70 4.44
C PRO A 4 25.26 2.98 5.80
N THR A 5 26.43 2.76 6.40
CA THR A 5 26.70 2.00 7.63
C THR A 5 26.32 2.76 8.92
N GLY A 6 25.17 3.42 8.95
CA GLY A 6 24.60 4.06 10.13
C GLY A 6 23.16 3.63 10.37
N ASN A 7 22.76 3.45 11.63
CA ASN A 7 21.42 3.00 12.06
C ASN A 7 20.23 3.64 11.31
N LYS A 8 20.40 4.87 10.78
CA LYS A 8 19.40 5.59 9.97
C LYS A 8 19.03 4.90 8.65
N SER A 9 19.94 4.14 8.04
CA SER A 9 19.68 3.43 6.77
C SER A 9 18.81 2.19 6.97
N TRP A 10 19.02 1.47 8.07
CA TRP A 10 18.25 0.28 8.43
C TRP A 10 16.79 0.63 8.71
N LEU A 11 16.56 1.70 9.48
CA LEU A 11 15.22 2.20 9.76
C LEU A 11 14.45 2.57 8.48
N LYS A 12 15.15 3.14 7.48
CA LYS A 12 14.56 3.52 6.19
C LYS A 12 14.18 2.30 5.35
N ILE A 13 15.03 1.28 5.29
CA ILE A 13 14.76 0.03 4.57
C ILE A 13 13.60 -0.72 5.23
N MET A 14 13.61 -0.82 6.56
CA MET A 14 12.50 -1.44 7.31
C MET A 14 11.20 -0.67 7.15
N GLY A 15 11.23 0.67 7.19
CA GLY A 15 10.06 1.51 6.95
C GLY A 15 9.47 1.31 5.56
N LEU A 16 10.34 1.18 4.53
CA LEU A 16 9.89 0.86 3.17
C LEU A 16 9.28 -0.54 3.08
N ALA A 17 9.92 -1.54 3.66
CA ALA A 17 9.43 -2.92 3.67
C ALA A 17 8.12 -3.08 4.45
N LEU A 18 7.93 -2.33 5.54
CA LEU A 18 6.72 -2.37 6.36
C LEU A 18 5.57 -1.53 5.77
N SER A 19 5.87 -0.47 5.03
CA SER A 19 4.83 0.43 4.49
C SER A 19 3.79 -0.28 3.62
N LEU A 20 4.24 -1.18 2.74
CA LEU A 20 3.37 -1.96 1.84
C LEU A 20 2.43 -2.93 2.60
N PRO A 21 2.93 -3.86 3.44
CA PRO A 21 2.07 -4.75 4.19
C PRO A 21 1.19 -4.00 5.19
N SER A 22 1.67 -2.91 5.82
CA SER A 22 0.85 -2.08 6.72
C SER A 22 -0.28 -1.38 5.98
N LEU A 23 -0.05 -0.87 4.77
CA LEU A 23 -1.09 -0.26 3.94
C LEU A 23 -2.17 -1.29 3.57
N ILE A 24 -1.75 -2.47 3.13
CA ILE A 24 -2.68 -3.57 2.77
C ILE A 24 -3.51 -3.99 3.98
N PHE A 25 -2.87 -4.13 5.16
CA PHE A 25 -3.56 -4.47 6.39
C PHE A 25 -4.57 -3.41 6.82
N PHE A 26 -4.18 -2.13 6.79
CA PHE A 26 -5.07 -1.02 7.11
C PHE A 26 -6.27 -0.96 6.17
N LEU A 27 -6.06 -1.11 4.87
CA LEU A 27 -7.12 -1.14 3.87
C LEU A 27 -8.06 -2.34 4.09
N GLY A 28 -7.52 -3.51 4.43
CA GLY A 28 -8.32 -4.71 4.73
C GLY A 28 -9.20 -4.52 5.96
N TRP A 29 -8.64 -3.93 7.03
CA TRP A 29 -9.39 -3.57 8.23
C TRP A 29 -10.48 -2.52 7.95
N LEU A 30 -10.14 -1.46 7.20
CA LEU A 30 -11.09 -0.42 6.79
C LEU A 30 -12.26 -1.01 6.00
N MET A 31 -11.97 -1.93 5.06
CA MET A 31 -13.00 -2.55 4.25
C MET A 31 -13.88 -3.49 5.06
N HIS A 32 -13.28 -4.30 5.94
CA HIS A 32 -14.02 -5.17 6.86
C HIS A 32 -14.95 -4.36 7.76
N HIS A 33 -14.48 -3.24 8.30
CA HIS A 33 -15.27 -2.35 9.14
C HIS A 33 -16.44 -1.70 8.37
N SER A 34 -16.18 -1.23 7.15
CA SER A 34 -17.20 -0.64 6.28
C SER A 34 -18.27 -1.64 5.84
N VAL A 35 -17.89 -2.90 5.59
CA VAL A 35 -18.82 -3.99 5.27
C VAL A 35 -19.65 -4.37 6.50
N SER A 36 -19.02 -4.46 7.69
CA SER A 36 -19.70 -4.78 8.95
C SER A 36 -20.76 -3.73 9.33
N LYS A 37 -20.50 -2.46 9.05
CA LYS A 37 -21.44 -1.36 9.26
C LYS A 37 -22.51 -1.21 8.17
N GLY A 38 -22.49 -2.05 7.13
CA GLY A 38 -23.48 -2.03 6.05
C GLY A 38 -23.31 -0.90 5.04
N TYR A 39 -22.21 -0.15 5.07
CA TYR A 39 -21.93 0.88 4.05
C TYR A 39 -21.64 0.27 2.68
N VAL A 40 -21.10 -0.95 2.64
CA VAL A 40 -20.67 -1.62 1.41
C VAL A 40 -21.02 -3.11 1.47
N SER A 41 -21.62 -3.64 0.40
CA SER A 41 -21.89 -5.08 0.28
C SER A 41 -20.60 -5.89 0.16
N LYS A 42 -20.53 -7.10 0.72
CA LYS A 42 -19.36 -8.01 0.67
C LYS A 42 -18.64 -8.09 -0.70
N PRO A 43 -19.32 -8.31 -1.84
CA PRO A 43 -18.65 -8.39 -3.14
C PRO A 43 -18.09 -7.03 -3.61
N VAL A 44 -18.82 -5.95 -3.37
CA VAL A 44 -18.36 -4.58 -3.66
C VAL A 44 -17.15 -4.23 -2.78
N GLY A 45 -17.18 -4.72 -1.53
CA GLY A 45 -16.09 -4.74 -0.56
C GLY A 45 -14.76 -5.17 -1.19
N LEU A 46 -14.79 -6.38 -1.74
CA LEU A 46 -13.63 -7.06 -2.28
C LEU A 46 -13.14 -6.40 -3.58
N ILE A 47 -14.05 -6.01 -4.48
CA ILE A 47 -13.71 -5.32 -5.73
C ILE A 47 -13.00 -3.99 -5.45
N LEU A 48 -13.52 -3.20 -4.50
CA LEU A 48 -12.98 -1.88 -4.17
C LEU A 48 -11.61 -2.00 -3.51
N PHE A 49 -11.43 -2.99 -2.62
CA PHE A 49 -10.13 -3.31 -2.04
C PHE A 49 -9.09 -3.65 -3.11
N LEU A 50 -9.44 -4.52 -4.07
CA LEU A 50 -8.56 -4.87 -5.18
C LEU A 50 -8.25 -3.67 -6.08
N ALA A 51 -9.26 -2.85 -6.38
CA ALA A 51 -9.10 -1.65 -7.20
C ALA A 51 -8.11 -0.66 -6.57
N VAL A 52 -8.15 -0.46 -5.25
CA VAL A 52 -7.20 0.41 -4.53
C VAL A 52 -5.77 -0.15 -4.61
N ILE A 53 -5.59 -1.47 -4.44
CA ILE A 53 -4.28 -2.11 -4.55
C ILE A 53 -3.70 -1.90 -5.96
N PHE A 54 -4.47 -2.23 -7.00
CA PHE A 54 -4.05 -2.05 -8.38
C PHE A 54 -3.74 -0.60 -8.71
N ASN A 55 -4.58 0.33 -8.25
CA ASN A 55 -4.38 1.75 -8.46
C ASN A 55 -3.06 2.25 -7.81
N THR A 56 -2.77 1.77 -6.60
CA THR A 56 -1.54 2.10 -5.87
C THR A 56 -0.30 1.63 -6.63
N PHE A 57 -0.30 0.38 -7.12
CA PHE A 57 0.80 -0.14 -7.94
C PHE A 57 0.92 0.61 -9.27
N TYR A 58 -0.20 0.87 -9.95
CA TYR A 58 -0.22 1.62 -11.20
C TYR A 58 0.41 3.01 -11.03
N LEU A 59 0.04 3.74 -9.98
CA LEU A 59 0.61 5.05 -9.65
C LEU A 59 2.11 4.94 -9.34
N MET A 60 2.53 3.98 -8.51
CA MET A 60 3.96 3.78 -8.23
C MET A 60 4.77 3.55 -9.51
N VAL A 61 4.29 2.67 -10.39
CA VAL A 61 4.95 2.38 -11.67
C VAL A 61 4.95 3.60 -12.59
N ARG A 62 3.80 4.28 -12.75
CA ARG A 62 3.69 5.51 -13.56
C ARG A 62 4.62 6.61 -13.06
N TYR A 63 4.68 6.86 -11.76
CA TYR A 63 5.56 7.87 -11.18
C TYR A 63 7.03 7.48 -11.32
N ALA A 64 7.38 6.20 -11.13
CA ALA A 64 8.75 5.73 -11.31
C ALA A 64 9.22 5.92 -12.77
N ILE A 65 8.34 5.64 -13.74
CA ILE A 65 8.63 5.86 -15.17
C ILE A 65 8.72 7.36 -15.47
N LYS A 66 7.75 8.16 -15.01
CA LYS A 66 7.68 9.60 -15.32
C LYS A 66 8.80 10.42 -14.69
N LYS A 67 9.36 9.99 -13.56
CA LYS A 67 10.51 10.63 -12.91
C LYS A 67 11.85 10.37 -13.64
N LYS A 68 11.87 9.41 -14.57
CA LYS A 68 13.06 9.06 -15.36
C LYS A 68 13.19 9.89 -16.66
N ASN A 69 12.09 10.46 -17.16
CA ASN A 69 12.08 11.45 -18.24
C ASN A 69 12.12 12.87 -17.68
#